data_AF-A0A1B3JET6-F1
#
_entry.id   AF-A0A1B3JET6-F1
#
_cell.length_a   1.000
_cell.length_b   1.000
_cell.length_c   1.000
_cell.angle_alpha   90.00
_cell.angle_beta   90.00
_cell.angle_gamma   90.00
#
_symmetry.space_group_name_H-M   'P 1'
#
loop_
_entity.id
_entity.type
_entity.pdbx_description
1 polymer ?
#
loop_
_entity_poly.entity_id
_entity_poly.type
_entity_poly.pdbx_seq_one_letter_code
_entity_poly.pdbx_strand_id
1 'polypeptide(L)' 'MKKPRTIKALKEPYSPTPEQLEKSVKRIKQFLAFAEDYLHNGHYNGLVTSIEQIKKAATIRKPRTATGGGR' A
#
# COMPACT_ATOMS: atom_id res chain seq x y z
N MET A 1 -29.79 1.26 34.90
CA MET A 1 -28.34 1.40 34.69
C MET A 1 -28.02 1.04 33.23
N LYS A 2 -27.57 1.99 32.40
CA LYS A 2 -27.19 1.72 30.99
C LYS A 2 -25.76 1.16 30.97
N LYS A 3 -25.56 -0.02 30.37
CA LYS A 3 -24.24 -0.68 30.24
C LYS A 3 -23.26 0.26 29.51
N PRO A 4 -22.00 0.38 29.98
CA PRO A 4 -20.99 1.18 29.29
C PRO A 4 -20.74 0.59 27.91
N ARG A 5 -20.74 1.46 26.88
CA ARG A 5 -20.36 1.06 25.52
C ARG A 5 -18.85 0.82 25.55
N THR A 6 -18.42 -0.43 25.44
CA THR A 6 -17.02 -0.76 25.21
C THR A 6 -16.62 -0.16 23.87
N ILE A 7 -15.95 0.99 23.91
CA ILE A 7 -15.34 1.61 22.72
C ILE A 7 -14.31 0.61 22.24
N LYS A 8 -14.55 -0.01 21.07
CA LYS A 8 -13.57 -0.91 20.46
C LYS A 8 -12.26 -0.15 20.34
N ALA A 9 -11.20 -0.69 20.95
CA ALA A 9 -9.86 -0.14 20.84
C ALA A 9 -9.57 0.20 19.38
N LEU A 10 -9.22 1.45 19.10
CA LEU A 10 -8.72 1.83 17.79
C LEU A 10 -7.56 0.88 17.48
N LYS A 11 -7.70 0.08 16.42
CA LYS A 11 -6.60 -0.77 15.95
C LYS A 11 -5.40 0.15 15.73
N GLU A 12 -4.31 -0.11 16.43
CA GLU A 12 -3.08 0.63 16.23
C GLU A 12 -2.68 0.57 14.74
N PRO A 13 -2.31 1.71 14.15
CA PRO A 13 -1.84 1.74 12.77
C PRO A 13 -0.65 0.79 12.64
N TYR A 14 -0.67 -0.04 11.60
CA TYR A 14 0.40 -1.00 11.34
C TYR A 14 1.72 -0.25 11.16
N SER A 15 2.72 -0.58 11.97
CA SER A 15 4.09 -0.07 11.80
C SER A 15 4.87 -1.02 10.86
N PRO A 16 5.29 -0.55 9.67
CA PRO A 16 6.08 -1.34 8.73
C PRO A 16 7.45 -1.73 9.29
N THR A 17 7.99 -2.86 8.85
CA THR A 17 9.40 -3.20 9.11
C THR A 17 10.34 -2.40 8.20
N PRO A 18 11.62 -2.23 8.56
CA PRO A 18 12.62 -1.58 7.69
C PRO A 18 12.68 -2.18 6.28
N GLU A 19 12.64 -3.52 6.16
CA GLU A 19 12.63 -4.19 4.86
C GLU A 19 11.39 -3.85 4.01
N GLN A 20 10.22 -3.70 4.64
CA GLN A 20 9.00 -3.30 3.92
C GLN A 20 9.09 -1.86 3.43
N LEU A 21 9.69 -0.98 4.23
CA LEU A 21 9.96 0.41 3.83
C LEU A 21 10.92 0.44 2.64
N GLU A 22 12.03 -0.28 2.70
CA GLU A 22 12.99 -0.37 1.59
C GLU A 22 12.36 -0.91 0.30
N LYS A 23 11.59 -1.99 0.39
CA LYS A 23 10.87 -2.57 -0.75
C LYS A 23 9.87 -1.58 -1.34
N SER A 24 9.17 -0.84 -0.48
CA SER A 24 8.19 0.16 -0.91
C SER A 24 8.87 1.32 -1.62
N VAL A 25 9.97 1.85 -1.08
CA VAL A 25 10.76 2.90 -1.73
C VAL A 25 11.29 2.44 -3.09
N LYS A 26 11.84 1.22 -3.19
CA LYS A 26 12.31 0.65 -4.47
C LYS A 26 11.18 0.56 -5.50
N ARG A 27 10.01 0.06 -5.12
CA ARG A 27 8.84 -0.02 -6.01
C ARG A 27 8.33 1.34 -6.44
N ILE A 28 8.24 2.29 -5.52
CA ILE A 28 7.79 3.66 -5.83
C ILE A 28 8.73 4.28 -6.87
N LYS A 29 10.05 4.16 -6.71
CA LYS A 29 11.02 4.66 -7.70
C LYS A 29 10.82 4.05 -9.09
N GLN A 30 10.56 2.75 -9.18
CA GLN A 30 10.29 2.08 -10.46
C GLN A 30 9.02 2.64 -11.13
N PHE A 31 7.92 2.73 -10.39
CA PHE A 31 6.66 3.24 -10.94
C PHE A 31 6.70 4.74 -11.24
N LEU A 32 7.51 5.52 -10.52
CA LEU A 32 7.76 6.93 -10.84
C LEU A 32 8.47 7.06 -12.19
N ALA A 33 9.51 6.26 -12.46
CA ALA A 33 10.19 6.28 -13.75
C ALA A 33 9.22 5.95 -14.90
N PHE A 34 8.31 4.98 -14.73
CA PHE A 34 7.27 4.71 -15.72
C PHE A 34 6.26 5.85 -15.85
N ALA A 35 5.87 6.48 -14.74
CA ALA A 35 4.96 7.63 -14.78
C ALA A 35 5.59 8.81 -15.55
N GLU A 36 6.86 9.10 -15.33
CA GLU A 36 7.61 10.14 -16.06
C GLU A 36 7.67 9.83 -17.56
N ASP A 37 8.03 8.60 -17.94
CA ASP A 37 8.05 8.17 -19.34
C ASP A 37 6.66 8.29 -20.00
N TYR A 38 5.61 7.81 -19.33
CA TYR A 38 4.24 7.91 -19.85
C TYR A 38 3.75 9.35 -19.95
N LEU A 39 4.15 10.23 -19.02
CA LEU A 39 3.81 11.65 -19.08
C LEU A 39 4.48 12.31 -20.31
N HIS A 40 5.75 12.00 -20.58
CA HIS A 40 6.46 12.53 -21.75
C HIS A 40 5.89 12.02 -23.07
N ASN A 41 5.44 10.77 -23.11
CA ASN A 41 4.92 10.14 -24.33
C ASN A 41 3.40 10.35 -24.52
N GLY A 42 2.72 11.09 -23.63
CA GLY A 42 1.27 11.32 -23.69
C GLY A 42 0.42 10.06 -23.43
N HIS A 43 1.01 9.01 -22.83
CA HIS A 43 0.35 7.73 -22.57
C HIS A 43 -0.41 7.73 -21.24
N TYR A 44 -1.52 8.47 -21.17
CA TYR A 44 -2.24 8.72 -19.93
C TYR A 44 -2.83 7.47 -19.25
N ASN A 45 -3.22 6.44 -20.02
CA ASN A 45 -3.71 5.18 -19.43
C ASN A 45 -2.60 4.45 -18.64
N GLY A 46 -1.39 4.42 -19.19
CA GLY A 46 -0.21 3.92 -18.49
C GLY A 46 0.10 4.77 -17.25
N LEU A 47 0.02 6.11 -17.38
CA LEU A 47 0.25 7.03 -16.27
C LEU A 47 -0.70 6.77 -15.10
N VAL A 48 -2.01 6.65 -15.34
CA VAL A 48 -3.00 6.34 -14.29
C VAL A 48 -2.63 5.06 -13.57
N THR A 49 -2.27 4.01 -14.33
CA THR A 49 -1.86 2.72 -13.76
C THR A 49 -0.62 2.86 -12.87
N SER A 50 0.40 3.59 -13.32
CA SER A 50 1.62 3.84 -12.53
C SER A 50 1.33 4.60 -11.23
N ILE A 51 0.49 5.63 -11.27
CA ILE A 51 0.10 6.39 -10.08
C ILE A 51 -0.68 5.50 -9.09
N GLU A 52 -1.58 4.63 -9.56
CA GLU A 52 -2.26 3.67 -8.69
C GLU A 52 -1.30 2.70 -7.99
N GLN A 53 -0.27 2.23 -8.71
CA GLN A 53 0.73 1.34 -8.14
C GLN A 53 1.62 2.06 -7.11
N ILE A 54 1.97 3.32 -7.34
CA ILE A 54 2.65 4.17 -6.34
C ILE A 54 1.82 4.27 -5.08
N LYS A 55 0.51 4.58 -5.21
CA LYS A 55 -0.41 4.64 -4.07
C LYS A 55 -0.46 3.32 -3.31
N LYS A 56 -0.52 2.19 -4.01
CA LYS A 56 -0.52 0.84 -3.39
C LYS A 56 0.81 0.57 -2.68
N ALA A 57 1.95 0.91 -3.27
CA ALA A 57 3.26 0.73 -2.68
C ALA A 57 3.49 1.63 -1.46
N ALA A 58 2.99 2.87 -1.49
CA ALA A 58 3.02 3.78 -0.34
C ALA A 58 2.08 3.35 0.79
N THR A 59 1.02 2.60 0.47
CA THR A 59 0.09 2.05 1.46
C THR A 59 0.60 0.70 1.97
N ILE A 60 1.60 0.72 2.85
CA ILE A 60 2.13 -0.51 3.45
C ILE A 60 1.10 -1.07 4.45
N ARG A 61 0.60 -2.27 4.16
CA ARG A 61 -0.37 -2.97 4.99
C ARG A 61 0.29 -4.17 5.66
N LYS A 62 -0.21 -4.53 6.86
CA LYS A 62 0.18 -5.77 7.53
C LYS A 62 -0.02 -6.94 6.55
N PRO A 63 1.00 -7.75 6.26
CA PRO A 63 0.81 -8.95 5.46
C PRO A 63 -0.26 -9.78 6.16
N ARG A 64 -1.28 -10.22 5.42
CA ARG A 64 -2.19 -11.22 5.97
C ARG A 64 -1.33 -12.46 6.16
N THR A 65 -1.11 -12.84 7.42
CA THR A 65 -0.66 -14.19 7.72
C THR A 65 -1.69 -15.10 7.05
N ALA A 66 -1.26 -15.96 6.14
CA ALA A 66 -2.11 -16.99 5.57
C ALA A 66 -2.52 -17.91 6.73
N THR A 67 -3.62 -17.56 7.41
CA THR A 67 -4.32 -18.49 8.28
C THR A 67 -4.87 -19.56 7.36
N GLY A 68 -4.42 -20.79 7.58
CA GLY A 68 -4.53 -21.91 6.65
C GLY A 68 -5.94 -22.18 6.10
N GLY A 69 -5.91 -22.75 4.91
CA GLY A 69 -7.00 -23.37 4.17
C GLY A 69 -6.41 -23.63 2.79
N GLY A 70 -5.93 -24.82 2.43
CA GLY A 70 -6.45 -26.13 2.77
C GLY A 70 -7.12 -26.66 1.52
N ARG A 71 -6.33 -27.36 0.69
CA ARG A 71 -6.64 -28.02 -0.60
C ARG A 71 -6.87 -27.10 -1.79
#